data_AF-A0A9Q0MP54-F1
#
_entry.id   AF-A0A9Q0MP54-F1
#
_cell.length_a   1.000
_cell.length_b   1.000
_cell.length_c   1.000
_cell.angle_alpha   90.00
_cell.angle_beta   90.00
_cell.angle_gamma   90.00
#
_symmetry.space_group_name_H-M   'P 1'
#
loop_
_entity.id
_entity.type
_entity.pdbx_description
1 polymer ?
#
loop_
_entity_poly.entity_id
_entity_poly.type
_entity_poly.pdbx_seq_one_letter_code
_entity_poly.pdbx_strand_id
1 'polypeptide(L)'
;MSVIKWEPPEKPNGRLTIYIVKAALIHDDPELLNQRNYCEEPITTLCEQYNNITKITESVPNPNPTDGERYSSVVSKNKIAQAALDNVNFENRLQNFIYVKRTFVNGSRIRRNTESTTYSDQLETNERMLKVVMANNNQTNGSTFTFKFDKLRHFSMYSISVMACRDLVDPLLRDDTYCSYPVVINQRTSKIDVADSVRMLNYRNVKDGDNKTTKFQLFWEEPTNPNGLILSYAVLLKRIDWANVRPTELCFTQKHYSSSNGQITLPQLSNGKYSISVKATSLAGDGYPSDPFLKLVAIE
;
A
#
# COMPACT_ATOMS: atom_id res chain seq x y z
N MET A 1 -5.20 -9.20 -5.46
CA MET A 1 -6.58 -9.63 -5.11
C MET A 1 -6.77 -9.41 -3.63
N SER A 2 -7.79 -8.69 -3.18
CA SER A 2 -8.03 -8.44 -1.76
C SER A 2 -9.35 -9.08 -1.34
N VAL A 3 -9.28 -9.91 -0.31
CA VAL A 3 -10.42 -10.61 0.27
C VAL A 3 -10.55 -10.13 1.71
N ILE A 4 -11.74 -9.65 2.06
CA ILE A 4 -12.07 -9.28 3.44
C ILE A 4 -13.02 -10.31 4.03
N LYS A 5 -12.89 -10.51 5.33
CA LYS A 5 -13.74 -11.41 6.11
C LYS A 5 -14.22 -10.70 7.36
N TRP A 6 -15.47 -10.91 7.73
CA TRP A 6 -16.03 -10.36 8.95
C TRP A 6 -17.08 -11.29 9.55
N GLU A 7 -17.30 -11.13 10.85
CA GLU A 7 -18.33 -11.85 11.60
C GLU A 7 -19.58 -10.95 11.79
N PRO A 8 -20.75 -11.53 12.10
CA PRO A 8 -21.92 -10.75 12.46
C PRO A 8 -21.67 -9.88 13.70
N PRO A 9 -22.33 -8.72 13.82
CA PRO A 9 -22.29 -7.91 15.04
C PRO A 9 -22.77 -8.71 16.27
N GLU A 10 -22.12 -8.53 17.41
CA GLU A 10 -22.51 -9.20 18.68
C GLU A 10 -23.93 -8.83 19.14
N LYS A 11 -24.35 -7.58 18.87
CA LYS A 11 -25.67 -7.06 19.24
C LYS A 11 -26.36 -6.46 18.01
N PRO A 12 -27.05 -7.27 17.18
CA PRO A 12 -27.67 -6.81 15.94
C PRO A 12 -28.88 -5.89 16.16
N ASN A 13 -29.50 -5.92 17.36
CA ASN A 13 -30.61 -5.05 17.78
C ASN A 13 -31.76 -4.94 16.75
N GLY A 14 -32.05 -6.06 16.08
CA GLY A 14 -32.99 -6.15 14.98
C GLY A 14 -32.60 -7.28 14.03
N ARG A 15 -33.42 -7.50 12.99
CA ARG A 15 -33.11 -8.47 11.94
C ARG A 15 -32.13 -7.84 10.94
N LEU A 16 -30.96 -8.44 10.79
CA LEU A 16 -29.98 -8.01 9.80
C LEU A 16 -30.47 -8.34 8.39
N THR A 17 -30.24 -7.42 7.45
CA THR A 17 -30.69 -7.56 6.07
C THR A 17 -29.53 -7.48 5.09
N ILE A 18 -28.66 -6.50 5.30
CA ILE A 18 -27.54 -6.21 4.42
C ILE A 18 -26.32 -5.74 5.20
N TYR A 19 -25.16 -5.93 4.59
CA TYR A 19 -23.93 -5.24 4.91
C TYR A 19 -23.61 -4.25 3.79
N ILE A 20 -23.21 -3.04 4.17
CA ILE A 20 -22.67 -2.06 3.23
C ILE A 20 -21.15 -2.08 3.39
N VAL A 21 -20.46 -2.56 2.35
CA VAL A 21 -19.01 -2.60 2.26
C VAL A 21 -18.55 -1.43 1.38
N LYS A 22 -17.66 -0.60 1.89
CA LYS A 22 -17.04 0.49 1.13
C LYS A 22 -15.52 0.31 1.12
N ALA A 23 -14.88 0.63 0.00
CA ALA A 23 -13.43 0.74 -0.08
C ALA A 23 -13.07 2.10 -0.70
N ALA A 24 -12.13 2.80 -0.09
CA ALA A 24 -11.61 4.07 -0.59
C ALA A 24 -10.07 4.02 -0.64
N LEU A 25 -9.49 4.38 -1.77
CA LEU A 25 -8.04 4.49 -1.97
C LEU A 25 -7.47 5.57 -1.06
N ILE A 26 -6.41 5.24 -0.34
CA ILE A 26 -5.52 6.17 0.36
C ILE A 26 -4.31 6.38 -0.54
N HIS A 27 -4.16 7.60 -1.05
CA HIS A 27 -3.05 7.93 -1.94
C HIS A 27 -1.74 7.99 -1.15
N ASP A 28 -0.69 7.43 -1.74
CA ASP A 28 0.69 7.63 -1.26
C ASP A 28 1.12 9.08 -1.58
N ASP A 29 1.80 9.74 -0.64
CA ASP A 29 2.19 11.14 -0.75
C ASP A 29 3.62 11.27 -1.32
N PRO A 30 3.80 11.77 -2.56
CA PRO A 30 5.11 11.92 -3.16
C PRO A 30 5.98 12.98 -2.45
N GLU A 31 5.38 14.00 -1.81
CA GLU A 31 6.15 15.05 -1.14
C GLU A 31 6.86 14.52 0.10
N LEU A 32 6.20 13.65 0.86
CA LEU A 32 6.80 13.00 2.03
C LEU A 32 7.94 12.06 1.63
N LEU A 33 7.78 11.33 0.53
CA LEU A 33 8.81 10.41 0.05
C LEU A 33 10.03 11.17 -0.50
N ASN A 34 9.80 12.28 -1.21
CA ASN A 34 10.86 13.10 -1.80
C ASN A 34 11.76 13.83 -0.78
N GLN A 35 11.44 13.78 0.52
CA GLN A 35 12.28 14.29 1.60
C GLN A 35 13.47 13.37 1.91
N ARG A 36 13.41 12.09 1.50
CA ARG A 36 14.44 11.09 1.77
C ARG A 36 15.27 10.77 0.53
N ASN A 37 16.58 10.55 0.72
CA ASN A 37 17.45 10.06 -0.33
C ASN A 37 17.49 8.52 -0.35
N TYR A 38 16.63 7.90 -1.18
CA TYR A 38 16.54 6.44 -1.28
C TYR A 38 17.77 5.75 -1.92
N CYS A 39 18.73 6.51 -2.45
CA CYS A 39 20.01 5.95 -2.91
C CYS A 39 21.01 5.75 -1.77
N GLU A 40 20.99 6.63 -0.77
CA GLU A 40 21.83 6.52 0.42
C GLU A 40 21.16 5.65 1.49
N GLU A 41 19.84 5.75 1.58
CA GLU A 41 19.03 5.02 2.53
C GLU A 41 17.94 4.20 1.83
N PRO A 42 18.28 3.01 1.29
CA PRO A 42 17.31 2.17 0.60
C PRO A 42 16.16 1.75 1.52
N ILE A 43 15.01 1.44 0.91
CA ILE A 43 13.89 0.88 1.65
C ILE A 43 14.21 -0.54 2.10
N THR A 44 14.10 -0.82 3.40
CA THR A 44 14.15 -2.18 3.89
C THR A 44 12.81 -2.84 3.58
N THR A 45 12.80 -3.87 2.75
CA THR A 45 11.56 -4.64 2.51
C THR A 45 11.24 -5.51 3.75
N LEU A 46 9.96 -5.79 4.00
CA LEU A 46 9.55 -6.66 5.12
C LEU A 46 10.22 -8.04 5.10
N CYS A 47 10.62 -8.55 3.91
CA CYS A 47 11.41 -9.78 3.78
C CYS A 47 12.83 -9.65 4.34
N GLU A 48 13.50 -8.51 4.14
CA GLU A 48 14.83 -8.26 4.70
C GLU A 48 14.75 -8.10 6.22
N GLN A 49 13.66 -7.53 6.73
CA GLN A 49 13.44 -7.40 8.16
C GLN A 49 13.27 -8.78 8.83
N TYR A 50 12.56 -9.72 8.22
CA TYR A 50 12.44 -11.11 8.73
C TYR A 50 13.80 -11.82 8.74
N ASN A 51 14.59 -11.70 7.66
CA ASN A 51 15.93 -12.29 7.57
C ASN A 51 16.93 -11.69 8.58
N ASN A 52 16.76 -10.41 8.93
CA ASN A 52 17.55 -9.76 9.97
C ASN A 52 17.14 -10.21 11.38
N ILE A 53 15.85 -10.45 11.62
CA ILE A 53 15.35 -11.00 12.89
C ILE A 53 15.89 -12.43 13.12
N THR A 54 15.88 -13.29 12.09
CA THR A 54 16.42 -14.66 12.19
C THR A 54 17.93 -14.69 12.45
N LYS A 55 18.69 -13.71 11.92
CA LYS A 55 20.13 -13.57 12.20
C LYS A 55 20.44 -13.12 13.63
N ILE A 56 19.54 -12.38 14.28
CA ILE A 56 19.70 -11.94 15.67
C ILE A 56 19.38 -13.09 16.65
N THR A 57 18.45 -13.98 16.30
CA THR A 57 18.10 -15.12 17.16
C THR A 57 19.16 -16.22 17.23
N GLU A 58 20.11 -16.29 16.29
CA GLU A 58 21.22 -17.26 16.33
C GLU A 58 22.38 -16.84 17.25
N SER A 59 22.39 -15.62 17.80
CA SER A 59 23.52 -15.09 18.59
C SER A 59 23.26 -14.92 20.10
N VAL A 60 22.15 -15.44 20.63
CA VAL A 60 21.88 -15.41 22.08
C VAL A 60 22.51 -16.63 22.77
N PRO A 61 23.46 -16.47 23.71
CA PRO A 61 23.98 -17.59 24.49
C PRO A 61 22.91 -18.09 25.47
N ASN A 62 22.76 -19.41 25.56
CA ASN A 62 21.88 -20.10 26.51
C ASN A 62 22.09 -19.57 27.95
N PRO A 63 21.04 -19.14 28.68
CA PRO A 63 21.13 -18.93 30.11
C PRO A 63 21.08 -20.28 30.83
N ASN A 64 22.08 -20.54 31.67
CA ASN A 64 22.15 -21.72 32.54
C ASN A 64 20.98 -21.76 33.55
N PRO A 65 20.54 -22.97 33.98
CA PRO A 65 19.38 -23.13 34.84
C PRO A 65 19.79 -23.25 36.31
N THR A 66 19.50 -22.25 37.13
CA THR A 66 19.35 -22.39 38.60
C THR A 66 18.61 -21.18 39.14
N ASP A 67 17.33 -21.34 39.45
CA ASP A 67 16.81 -21.50 40.81
C ASP A 67 15.30 -21.20 40.81
N GLY A 68 14.53 -22.03 41.50
CA GLY A 68 13.07 -21.96 41.49
C GLY A 68 12.55 -20.89 42.44
N GLU A 69 11.43 -20.24 42.07
CA GLU A 69 10.26 -20.11 42.95
C GLU A 69 9.10 -19.34 42.26
N ARG A 70 8.02 -20.07 42.00
CA ARG A 70 6.64 -19.71 42.35
C ARG A 70 6.18 -18.25 42.11
N TYR A 71 6.16 -17.78 40.85
CA TYR A 71 5.41 -16.56 40.46
C TYR A 71 4.82 -16.66 39.04
N SER A 72 3.99 -17.67 38.73
CA SER A 72 3.41 -17.78 37.38
C SER A 72 2.01 -18.39 37.28
N SER A 73 1.07 -17.97 38.13
CA SER A 73 -0.34 -18.34 37.91
C SER A 73 -1.40 -17.28 38.24
N VAL A 74 -1.01 -16.12 38.78
CA VAL A 74 -1.96 -15.02 39.09
C VAL A 74 -1.83 -13.83 38.13
N VAL A 75 -0.70 -13.69 37.44
CA VAL A 75 -0.44 -12.54 36.53
C VAL A 75 -1.09 -12.70 35.15
N SER A 76 -1.43 -13.92 34.73
CA SER A 76 -1.96 -14.19 33.39
C SER A 76 -3.46 -13.95 33.24
N LYS A 77 -4.28 -14.22 34.27
CA LYS A 77 -5.74 -14.00 34.19
C LYS A 77 -6.13 -12.54 34.34
N ASN A 78 -5.44 -11.80 35.21
CA ASN A 78 -5.73 -10.38 35.44
C ASN A 78 -5.37 -9.51 34.22
N LYS A 79 -4.29 -9.82 33.49
CA LYS A 79 -3.94 -9.09 32.26
C LYS A 79 -4.93 -9.31 31.12
N ILE A 80 -5.52 -10.51 31.01
CA ILE A 80 -6.52 -10.82 29.98
C ILE A 80 -7.85 -10.11 30.30
N ALA A 81 -8.27 -10.12 31.56
CA ALA A 81 -9.47 -9.40 32.00
C ALA A 81 -9.30 -7.88 31.89
N GLN A 82 -8.10 -7.35 32.21
CA GLN A 82 -7.78 -5.94 32.05
C GLN A 82 -7.78 -5.53 30.57
N ALA A 83 -7.19 -6.34 29.68
CA ALA A 83 -7.18 -6.07 28.25
C ALA A 83 -8.60 -6.07 27.64
N ALA A 84 -9.48 -6.97 28.09
CA ALA A 84 -10.88 -6.97 27.66
C ALA A 84 -11.64 -5.72 28.14
N LEU A 85 -11.41 -5.29 29.38
CA LEU A 85 -12.02 -4.09 29.94
C LEU A 85 -11.49 -2.81 29.28
N ASP A 86 -10.19 -2.77 28.98
CA ASP A 86 -9.55 -1.64 28.30
C ASP A 86 -10.06 -1.52 26.86
N ASN A 87 -10.35 -2.64 26.18
CA ASN A 87 -10.95 -2.65 24.85
C ASN A 87 -12.38 -2.08 24.88
N VAL A 88 -13.21 -2.51 25.84
CA VAL A 88 -14.57 -1.96 26.04
C VAL A 88 -14.52 -0.46 26.40
N ASN A 89 -13.57 -0.05 27.24
CA ASN A 89 -13.41 1.36 27.62
C ASN A 89 -12.91 2.23 26.46
N PHE A 90 -12.06 1.68 25.59
CA PHE A 90 -11.62 2.34 24.37
C PHE A 90 -12.78 2.53 23.39
N GLU A 91 -13.60 1.50 23.16
CA GLU A 91 -14.81 1.59 22.34
C GLU A 91 -15.80 2.64 22.87
N ASN A 92 -16.05 2.65 24.18
CA ASN A 92 -16.93 3.63 24.82
C ASN A 92 -16.39 5.08 24.69
N ARG A 93 -15.06 5.28 24.79
CA ARG A 93 -14.45 6.61 24.61
C ARG A 93 -14.52 7.10 23.18
N LEU A 94 -14.39 6.21 22.19
CA LEU A 94 -14.58 6.55 20.77
C LEU A 94 -16.03 6.97 20.49
N GLN A 95 -17.01 6.24 21.04
CA GLN A 95 -18.43 6.59 20.89
C GLN A 95 -18.75 7.98 21.45
N ASN A 96 -18.15 8.36 22.59
CA ASN A 96 -18.32 9.68 23.19
C ASN A 96 -17.63 10.81 22.41
N PHE A 97 -16.46 10.56 21.79
CA PHE A 97 -15.74 11.58 21.01
C PHE A 97 -16.42 11.91 19.68
N ILE A 98 -17.14 10.95 19.09
CA ILE A 98 -17.82 11.10 17.78
C ILE A 98 -19.26 11.59 17.95
N TYR A 99 -19.80 11.59 19.17
CA TYR A 99 -21.17 12.06 19.44
C TYR A 99 -21.28 13.59 19.31
N VAL A 100 -21.58 14.07 18.10
CA VAL A 100 -22.00 15.45 17.86
C VAL A 100 -23.48 15.55 18.17
N LYS A 101 -23.82 16.19 19.30
CA LYS A 101 -25.20 16.49 19.69
C LYS A 101 -25.79 17.49 18.69
N ARG A 102 -26.62 17.03 17.75
CA ARG A 102 -27.32 17.92 16.80
C ARG A 102 -28.32 18.78 17.57
N THR A 103 -28.04 20.07 17.70
CA THR A 103 -29.03 21.07 18.13
C THR A 103 -29.97 21.30 16.95
N PHE A 104 -31.24 20.92 17.12
CA PHE A 104 -32.28 21.21 16.14
C PHE A 104 -32.51 22.72 16.08
N VAL A 105 -31.99 23.38 15.04
CA VAL A 105 -32.45 24.71 14.65
C VAL A 105 -33.61 24.51 13.69
N ASN A 106 -34.80 24.90 14.12
CA ASN A 106 -36.03 24.86 13.34
C ASN A 106 -35.94 25.78 12.11
N GLY A 107 -36.30 25.23 10.94
CA GLY A 107 -36.97 26.00 9.88
C GLY A 107 -36.14 26.30 8.63
N SER A 108 -36.34 25.51 7.57
CA SER A 108 -36.97 25.98 6.33
C SER A 108 -37.08 24.83 5.30
N ARG A 109 -38.30 24.64 4.80
CA ARG A 109 -38.65 23.62 3.81
C ARG A 109 -38.04 24.00 2.45
N ILE A 110 -36.99 23.31 2.04
CA ILE A 110 -36.58 23.29 0.62
C ILE A 110 -37.39 22.20 -0.07
N ARG A 111 -38.33 22.61 -0.94
CA ARG A 111 -38.98 21.71 -1.90
C ARG A 111 -37.90 21.14 -2.82
N ARG A 112 -37.67 19.81 -2.76
CA ARG A 112 -36.98 19.07 -3.82
C ARG A 112 -37.97 18.19 -4.54
N ASN A 113 -37.92 18.28 -5.86
CA ASN A 113 -38.71 17.51 -6.80
C ASN A 113 -38.56 16.01 -6.56
N THR A 114 -39.67 15.32 -6.79
CA THR A 114 -39.85 13.88 -6.79
C THR A 114 -39.09 13.28 -7.96
N GLU A 115 -37.83 12.91 -7.73
CA GLU A 115 -37.15 11.93 -8.56
C GLU A 115 -36.83 10.73 -7.67
N SER A 116 -37.55 9.64 -7.94
CA SER A 116 -37.31 8.33 -7.34
C SER A 116 -35.86 7.94 -7.56
N THR A 117 -35.02 8.20 -6.55
CA THR A 117 -33.60 7.89 -6.60
C THR A 117 -33.44 6.40 -6.33
N THR A 118 -33.44 5.63 -7.40
CA THR A 118 -33.00 4.23 -7.41
C THR A 118 -31.60 4.20 -6.79
N TYR A 119 -31.49 3.60 -5.61
CA TYR A 119 -30.26 3.50 -4.81
C TYR A 119 -29.35 2.42 -5.42
N SER A 120 -28.90 2.64 -6.64
CA SER A 120 -27.95 1.76 -7.32
C SER A 120 -27.24 2.54 -8.42
N ASP A 121 -25.91 2.47 -8.39
CA ASP A 121 -25.05 2.54 -9.58
C ASP A 121 -24.44 3.89 -10.02
N GLN A 122 -24.03 4.76 -9.07
CA GLN A 122 -23.17 5.90 -9.43
C GLN A 122 -21.75 5.81 -8.80
N LEU A 123 -20.81 5.47 -9.70
CA LEU A 123 -19.35 5.46 -9.63
C LEU A 123 -18.70 4.40 -8.71
N GLU A 124 -18.76 3.14 -9.12
CA GLU A 124 -17.70 2.18 -8.79
C GLU A 124 -16.47 2.45 -9.66
N THR A 125 -15.42 2.99 -9.05
CA THR A 125 -14.10 3.13 -9.67
C THR A 125 -13.11 2.18 -8.99
N ASN A 126 -11.90 2.08 -9.55
CA ASN A 126 -10.79 1.43 -8.87
C ASN A 126 -10.37 2.17 -7.59
N GLU A 127 -10.79 3.42 -7.38
CA GLU A 127 -10.45 4.21 -6.19
C GLU A 127 -11.55 4.21 -5.13
N ARG A 128 -12.81 4.10 -5.54
CA ARG A 128 -13.96 4.08 -4.63
C ARG A 128 -14.93 2.99 -5.04
N MET A 129 -15.22 2.08 -4.11
CA MET A 129 -16.18 1.01 -4.30
C MET A 129 -17.22 1.04 -3.19
N LEU A 130 -18.47 0.76 -3.55
CA LEU A 130 -19.57 0.56 -2.62
C LEU A 130 -20.31 -0.70 -3.04
N LYS A 131 -20.42 -1.67 -2.14
CA LYS A 131 -21.07 -2.95 -2.40
C LYS A 131 -22.05 -3.26 -1.28
N VAL A 132 -23.23 -3.72 -1.66
CA VAL A 132 -24.26 -4.21 -0.75
C VAL A 132 -24.21 -5.72 -0.76
N VAL A 133 -23.99 -6.33 0.40
CA VAL A 133 -23.89 -7.78 0.58
C VAL A 133 -25.08 -8.22 1.44
N MET A 134 -25.88 -9.18 0.97
CA MET A 134 -27.03 -9.66 1.73
C MET A 134 -26.58 -10.38 3.01
N ALA A 135 -27.25 -10.09 4.13
CA ALA A 135 -27.08 -10.82 5.37
C ALA A 135 -27.89 -12.12 5.29
N ASN A 136 -27.21 -13.27 5.31
CA ASN A 136 -27.87 -14.56 5.32
C ASN A 136 -28.40 -14.85 6.73
N ASN A 137 -29.69 -14.64 6.95
CA ASN A 137 -30.34 -14.86 8.26
C ASN A 137 -30.39 -16.33 8.71
N ASN A 138 -30.05 -17.28 7.84
CA ASN A 138 -30.01 -18.72 8.15
C ASN A 138 -28.62 -19.20 8.59
N GLN A 139 -27.64 -18.30 8.66
CA GLN A 139 -26.27 -18.60 9.03
C GLN A 139 -26.12 -18.37 10.55
N THR A 140 -25.95 -19.47 11.29
CA THR A 140 -25.87 -19.50 12.76
C THR A 140 -24.68 -18.70 13.30
N ASN A 141 -24.73 -18.34 14.59
CA ASN A 141 -23.60 -17.76 15.34
C ASN A 141 -22.26 -18.41 14.93
N GLY A 142 -21.33 -17.60 14.39
CA GLY A 142 -20.02 -18.05 13.90
C GLY A 142 -19.85 -18.14 12.38
N SER A 143 -20.86 -17.78 11.58
CA SER A 143 -20.71 -17.71 10.11
C SER A 143 -19.92 -16.48 9.67
N THR A 144 -18.72 -16.69 9.13
CA THR A 144 -17.90 -15.61 8.57
C THR A 144 -18.38 -15.20 7.17
N PHE A 145 -18.66 -13.91 6.97
CA PHE A 145 -18.89 -13.33 5.66
C PHE A 145 -17.56 -13.10 4.94
N THR A 146 -17.53 -13.33 3.64
CA THR A 146 -16.36 -13.08 2.80
C THR A 146 -16.76 -12.24 1.61
N PHE A 147 -16.03 -11.15 1.36
CA PHE A 147 -16.19 -10.34 0.17
C PHE A 147 -14.85 -10.18 -0.55
N LYS A 148 -14.88 -10.33 -1.87
CA LYS A 148 -13.70 -10.22 -2.73
C LYS A 148 -13.84 -8.98 -3.59
N PHE A 149 -12.82 -8.13 -3.58
CA PHE A 149 -12.73 -6.99 -4.48
C PHE A 149 -12.03 -7.40 -5.78
N ASP A 150 -12.67 -7.10 -6.91
CA ASP A 150 -12.18 -7.51 -8.23
C ASP A 150 -11.36 -6.43 -8.96
N LYS A 151 -11.57 -5.14 -8.66
CA LYS A 151 -11.00 -4.02 -9.42
C LYS A 151 -10.27 -2.99 -8.56
N LEU A 152 -9.39 -3.43 -7.65
CA LEU A 152 -8.52 -2.53 -6.89
C LEU A 152 -7.18 -2.33 -7.59
N ARG A 153 -6.61 -1.12 -7.46
CA ARG A 153 -5.24 -0.84 -7.89
C ARG A 153 -4.27 -1.73 -7.11
N HIS A 154 -3.26 -2.26 -7.80
CA HIS A 154 -2.23 -3.09 -7.18
C HIS A 154 -1.32 -2.26 -6.26
N PHE A 155 -0.73 -2.93 -5.27
CA PHE A 155 0.12 -2.35 -4.23
C PHE A 155 -0.34 -1.00 -3.68
N SER A 156 -1.64 -0.82 -3.48
CA SER A 156 -2.25 0.45 -3.07
C SER A 156 -3.00 0.28 -1.76
N MET A 157 -2.93 1.29 -0.88
CA MET A 157 -3.56 1.25 0.42
C MET A 157 -5.04 1.60 0.29
N TYR A 158 -5.93 0.76 0.82
CA TYR A 158 -7.36 1.04 0.87
C TYR A 158 -7.85 1.11 2.30
N SER A 159 -8.70 2.09 2.58
CA SER A 159 -9.56 2.12 3.76
C SER A 159 -10.85 1.39 3.43
N ILE A 160 -11.05 0.24 4.05
CA ILE A 160 -12.20 -0.63 3.84
C ILE A 160 -13.09 -0.52 5.06
N SER A 161 -14.37 -0.22 4.87
CA SER A 161 -15.35 -0.14 5.94
C SER A 161 -16.53 -1.07 5.70
N VAL A 162 -17.02 -1.67 6.79
CA VAL A 162 -18.20 -2.53 6.79
C VAL A 162 -19.20 -1.96 7.79
N MET A 163 -20.45 -1.80 7.35
CA MET A 163 -21.59 -1.46 8.18
C MET A 163 -22.63 -2.58 8.09
N ALA A 164 -23.24 -2.94 9.21
CA ALA A 164 -24.34 -3.89 9.26
C ALA A 164 -25.66 -3.13 9.36
N CYS A 165 -26.63 -3.45 8.51
CA CYS A 165 -27.92 -2.76 8.47
C CYS A 165 -29.06 -3.72 8.77
N ARG A 166 -30.04 -3.22 9.53
CA ARG A 166 -31.27 -3.92 9.92
C ARG A 166 -32.45 -3.55 9.01
N ASP A 167 -33.55 -4.28 9.16
CA ASP A 167 -34.85 -3.91 8.57
C ASP A 167 -35.21 -2.47 8.93
N LEU A 168 -35.70 -1.72 7.94
CA LEU A 168 -36.30 -0.40 8.18
C LEU A 168 -37.67 -0.62 8.84
N VAL A 169 -37.85 -0.08 10.04
CA VAL A 169 -39.13 -0.18 10.79
C VAL A 169 -40.25 0.57 10.08
N ASP A 170 -39.91 1.65 9.36
CA ASP A 170 -40.81 2.36 8.44
C ASP A 170 -39.99 2.88 7.23
N PRO A 171 -40.26 2.44 5.98
CA PRO A 171 -39.59 2.93 4.78
C PRO A 171 -39.77 4.44 4.51
N LEU A 172 -40.81 5.06 5.08
CA LEU A 172 -41.15 6.47 4.90
C LEU A 172 -40.43 7.37 5.91
N LEU A 173 -39.96 6.81 7.02
CA LEU A 173 -39.09 7.51 7.96
C LEU A 173 -37.65 7.28 7.52
N ARG A 174 -36.96 8.33 7.08
CA ARG A 174 -35.50 8.33 6.93
C ARG A 174 -34.85 8.26 8.30
N ASP A 175 -34.93 7.09 8.91
CA ASP A 175 -34.17 6.77 10.11
C ASP A 175 -32.75 6.44 9.68
N ASP A 176 -31.83 7.41 9.80
CA ASP A 176 -30.41 7.23 9.50
C ASP A 176 -29.74 6.21 10.47
N THR A 177 -30.45 5.65 11.46
CA THR A 177 -29.90 4.76 12.49
C THR A 177 -30.02 3.26 12.17
N TYR A 178 -30.57 2.88 11.01
CA TYR A 178 -30.76 1.47 10.62
C TYR A 178 -29.45 0.74 10.28
N CYS A 179 -28.35 1.45 10.06
CA CYS A 179 -27.02 0.86 9.91
C CYS A 179 -26.15 1.14 11.14
N SER A 180 -25.25 0.21 11.45
CA SER A 180 -24.21 0.39 12.45
C SER A 180 -23.23 1.49 12.04
N TYR A 181 -22.43 1.94 13.01
CA TYR A 181 -21.20 2.65 12.69
C TYR A 181 -20.27 1.79 11.81
N PRO A 182 -19.48 2.41 10.91
CA PRO A 182 -18.55 1.68 10.08
C PRO A 182 -17.39 1.13 10.93
N VAL A 183 -17.12 -0.16 10.78
CA VAL A 183 -15.86 -0.77 11.23
C VAL A 183 -14.86 -0.64 10.09
N VAL A 184 -13.71 -0.01 10.36
CA VAL A 184 -12.72 0.34 9.33
C VAL A 184 -11.44 -0.46 9.51
N ILE A 185 -10.90 -0.97 8.41
CA ILE A 185 -9.56 -1.55 8.34
C ILE A 185 -8.79 -0.90 7.19
N ASN A 186 -7.48 -0.79 7.33
CA ASN A 186 -6.60 -0.35 6.24
C ASN A 186 -5.80 -1.55 5.75
N GLN A 187 -5.82 -1.79 4.44
CA GLN A 187 -5.12 -2.91 3.83
C GLN A 187 -4.49 -2.49 2.50
N ARG A 188 -3.21 -2.84 2.29
CA ARG A 188 -2.55 -2.70 1.00
C ARG A 188 -2.81 -3.92 0.13
N THR A 189 -3.16 -3.70 -1.13
CA THR A 189 -3.35 -4.77 -2.13
C THR A 189 -2.01 -5.40 -2.52
N SER A 190 -2.04 -6.60 -3.11
CA SER A 190 -0.82 -7.28 -3.58
C SER A 190 -0.12 -6.52 -4.71
N LYS A 191 1.20 -6.68 -4.82
CA LYS A 191 2.00 -6.18 -5.95
C LYS A 191 1.78 -6.99 -7.22
N ILE A 192 2.17 -6.40 -8.36
CA ILE A 192 2.33 -7.07 -9.64
C ILE A 192 3.82 -7.06 -9.98
N ASP A 193 4.43 -8.22 -10.22
CA ASP A 193 5.90 -8.32 -10.28
C ASP A 193 6.54 -7.51 -11.42
N VAL A 194 5.85 -7.32 -12.54
CA VAL A 194 6.34 -6.57 -13.72
C VAL A 194 5.86 -5.12 -13.77
N ALA A 195 5.12 -4.66 -12.77
CA ALA A 195 4.55 -3.30 -12.77
C ALA A 195 5.62 -2.20 -12.63
N ASP A 196 6.76 -2.54 -12.02
CA ASP A 196 7.88 -1.61 -11.79
C ASP A 196 8.94 -1.66 -12.90
N SER A 197 8.75 -2.52 -13.91
CA SER A 197 9.75 -2.70 -14.96
C SER A 197 9.80 -1.51 -15.92
N VAL A 198 11.00 -0.94 -16.08
CA VAL A 198 11.27 0.10 -17.09
C VAL A 198 11.20 -0.50 -18.48
N ARG A 199 10.33 0.07 -19.33
CA ARG A 199 10.20 -0.29 -20.73
C ARG A 199 10.98 0.71 -21.58
N MET A 200 11.61 0.23 -22.65
CA MET A 200 12.25 1.06 -23.67
C MET A 200 13.39 1.97 -23.14
N LEU A 201 14.45 1.36 -22.61
CA LEU A 201 15.69 2.07 -22.31
C LEU A 201 16.38 2.49 -23.62
N ASN A 202 16.57 3.80 -23.79
CA ASN A 202 17.22 4.39 -24.95
C ASN A 202 18.46 5.21 -24.55
N TYR A 203 19.30 5.53 -25.53
CA TYR A 203 20.49 6.35 -25.31
C TYR A 203 20.78 7.28 -26.48
N ARG A 204 21.49 8.37 -26.20
CA ARG A 204 22.12 9.24 -27.21
C ARG A 204 23.52 9.67 -26.77
N ASN A 205 24.35 9.99 -27.75
CA ASN A 205 25.67 10.57 -27.52
C ASN A 205 25.53 12.08 -27.37
N VAL A 206 26.14 12.66 -26.32
CA VAL A 206 26.17 14.10 -26.08
C VAL A 206 27.63 14.54 -26.00
N LYS A 207 27.98 15.60 -26.73
CA LYS A 207 29.32 16.19 -26.64
C LYS A 207 29.40 17.07 -25.40
N ASP A 208 30.46 16.91 -24.63
CA ASP A 208 30.80 17.85 -23.55
C ASP A 208 31.19 19.21 -24.16
N GLY A 209 31.06 20.30 -23.40
CA GLY A 209 31.24 21.68 -23.89
C GLY A 209 32.56 21.94 -24.65
N ASP A 210 33.60 21.13 -24.40
CA ASP A 210 34.89 21.20 -25.09
C ASP A 210 34.98 20.39 -26.39
N ASN A 211 33.89 19.75 -26.85
CA ASN A 211 33.81 18.86 -28.03
C ASN A 211 34.79 17.66 -28.04
N LYS A 212 35.52 17.42 -26.94
CA LYS A 212 36.56 16.40 -26.81
C LYS A 212 36.08 15.07 -26.23
N THR A 213 34.98 15.05 -25.49
CA THR A 213 34.48 13.86 -24.81
C THR A 213 33.02 13.59 -25.16
N THR A 214 32.75 12.37 -25.63
CA THR A 214 31.39 11.89 -25.89
C THR A 214 30.85 11.26 -24.60
N LYS A 215 29.88 11.93 -23.96
CA LYS A 215 29.12 11.39 -22.82
C LYS A 215 27.90 10.63 -23.32
N PHE A 216 27.50 9.60 -22.58
CA PHE A 216 26.31 8.82 -22.89
C PHE A 216 25.15 9.31 -22.05
N GLN A 217 24.08 9.75 -22.69
CA GLN A 217 22.85 10.14 -22.01
C GLN A 217 21.80 9.06 -22.25
N LEU A 218 21.35 8.45 -21.16
CA LEU A 218 20.26 7.49 -21.11
C LEU A 218 18.94 8.22 -20.93
N PHE A 219 17.88 7.66 -21.48
CA PHE A 219 16.51 8.14 -21.25
C PHE A 219 15.54 6.97 -21.37
N TRP A 220 14.51 7.00 -20.53
CA TRP A 220 13.45 5.99 -20.49
C TRP A 220 12.14 6.64 -20.05
N GLU A 221 11.06 5.87 -20.01
CA GLU A 221 9.79 6.32 -19.44
C GLU A 221 9.61 5.70 -18.05
N GLU A 222 9.07 6.50 -17.12
CA GLU A 222 8.66 5.98 -15.82
C GLU A 222 7.53 4.95 -16.01
N PRO A 223 7.56 3.79 -15.29
CA PRO A 223 6.47 2.83 -15.39
C PRO A 223 5.11 3.47 -15.13
N THR A 224 4.15 3.29 -16.04
CA THR A 224 2.86 4.00 -15.99
C THR A 224 2.00 3.67 -14.76
N ASN A 225 2.10 2.46 -14.24
CA ASN A 225 1.36 2.00 -13.07
C ASN A 225 2.31 1.20 -12.18
N PRO A 226 3.19 1.86 -11.41
CA PRO A 226 4.12 1.16 -10.53
C PRO A 226 3.40 0.65 -9.28
N ASN A 227 4.03 -0.27 -8.57
CA ASN A 227 3.58 -0.77 -7.28
C ASN A 227 3.74 0.31 -6.21
N GLY A 228 2.76 1.23 -6.16
CA GLY A 228 2.83 2.43 -5.34
C GLY A 228 3.49 3.58 -6.11
N LEU A 229 4.56 4.14 -5.56
CA LEU A 229 5.36 5.21 -6.16
C LEU A 229 6.78 4.72 -6.43
N ILE A 230 7.42 5.22 -7.49
CA ILE A 230 8.84 5.01 -7.75
C ILE A 230 9.65 5.88 -6.78
N LEU A 231 10.69 5.29 -6.19
CA LEU A 231 11.56 5.93 -5.21
C LEU A 231 12.93 6.27 -5.81
N SER A 232 13.46 5.37 -6.63
CA SER A 232 14.76 5.50 -7.27
C SER A 232 14.88 4.64 -8.52
N TYR A 233 15.89 4.94 -9.33
CA TYR A 233 16.35 4.16 -10.46
C TYR A 233 17.82 3.82 -10.27
N ALA A 234 18.18 2.60 -10.65
CA ALA A 234 19.53 2.09 -10.66
C ALA A 234 19.93 1.73 -12.09
N VAL A 235 20.96 2.40 -12.61
CA VAL A 235 21.58 2.00 -13.88
C VAL A 235 22.64 0.94 -13.59
N LEU A 236 22.42 -0.26 -14.09
CA LEU A 236 23.33 -1.40 -13.95
C LEU A 236 24.29 -1.43 -15.15
N LEU A 237 25.54 -1.05 -14.91
CA LEU A 237 26.62 -1.09 -15.89
C LEU A 237 27.47 -2.33 -15.68
N LYS A 238 27.43 -3.27 -16.64
CA LYS A 238 28.29 -4.45 -16.63
C LYS A 238 29.29 -4.38 -17.77
N ARG A 239 30.57 -4.44 -17.46
CA ARG A 239 31.64 -4.62 -18.45
C ARG A 239 31.62 -6.09 -18.91
N ILE A 240 31.52 -6.34 -20.22
CA ILE A 240 31.32 -7.69 -20.78
C ILE A 240 32.49 -8.20 -21.64
N ASP A 241 33.51 -7.37 -21.85
CA ASP A 241 34.80 -7.77 -22.43
C ASP A 241 35.72 -8.50 -21.42
N TRP A 242 35.40 -8.44 -20.13
CA TRP A 242 36.09 -9.16 -19.06
C TRP A 242 35.16 -10.14 -18.33
N ALA A 243 35.70 -11.33 -18.02
CA ALA A 243 34.96 -12.35 -17.27
C ALA A 243 34.80 -11.95 -15.80
N ASN A 244 33.66 -12.30 -15.20
CA ASN A 244 33.37 -12.16 -13.77
C ASN A 244 33.37 -10.73 -13.20
N VAL A 245 33.20 -9.70 -14.03
CA VAL A 245 33.02 -8.32 -13.55
C VAL A 245 31.64 -8.14 -12.92
N ARG A 246 31.61 -7.66 -11.68
CA ARG A 246 30.36 -7.27 -11.00
C ARG A 246 29.79 -6.02 -11.67
N PRO A 247 28.47 -5.95 -11.89
CA PRO A 247 27.85 -4.72 -12.38
C PRO A 247 28.07 -3.56 -11.39
N THR A 248 28.43 -2.40 -11.92
CA THR A 248 28.42 -1.15 -11.17
C THR A 248 27.00 -0.60 -11.18
N GLU A 249 26.47 -0.25 -10.02
CA GLU A 249 25.14 0.32 -9.86
C GLU A 249 25.26 1.83 -9.64
N LEU A 250 24.67 2.61 -10.55
CA LEU A 250 24.55 4.07 -10.41
C LEU A 250 23.12 4.40 -10.01
N CYS A 251 22.92 4.88 -8.78
CA CYS A 251 21.60 5.19 -8.25
C CYS A 251 21.22 6.65 -8.46
N PHE A 252 19.97 6.88 -8.84
CA PHE A 252 19.34 8.19 -9.01
C PHE A 252 17.98 8.19 -8.30
N THR A 253 17.73 9.17 -7.43
CA THR A 253 16.41 9.31 -6.80
C THR A 253 15.35 9.66 -7.83
N GLN A 254 14.08 9.33 -7.56
CA GLN A 254 12.97 9.70 -8.43
C GLN A 254 12.94 11.22 -8.67
N LYS A 255 13.17 12.01 -7.61
CA LYS A 255 13.27 13.47 -7.69
C LYS A 255 14.36 13.93 -8.66
N HIS A 256 15.56 13.33 -8.59
CA HIS A 256 16.67 13.66 -9.50
C HIS A 256 16.34 13.29 -10.95
N TYR A 257 15.72 12.13 -11.16
CA TYR A 257 15.30 11.67 -12.47
C TYR A 257 14.25 12.62 -13.10
N SER A 258 13.24 13.00 -12.31
CA SER A 258 12.20 13.93 -12.73
C SER A 258 12.76 15.32 -13.02
N SER A 259 13.66 15.85 -12.18
CA SER A 259 14.29 17.16 -12.41
C SER A 259 15.19 17.17 -13.65
N SER A 260 15.69 16.01 -14.06
CA SER A 260 16.49 15.84 -15.27
C SER A 260 15.64 15.55 -16.52
N ASN A 261 14.32 15.73 -16.42
CA ASN A 261 13.35 15.48 -17.50
C ASN A 261 13.48 14.07 -18.10
N GLY A 262 13.71 13.08 -17.23
CA GLY A 262 13.84 11.67 -17.60
C GLY A 262 15.17 11.30 -18.28
N GLN A 263 16.19 12.16 -18.18
CA GLN A 263 17.46 11.98 -18.88
C GLN A 263 18.61 11.88 -17.88
N ILE A 264 19.39 10.80 -17.96
CA ILE A 264 20.51 10.53 -17.07
C ILE A 264 21.80 10.45 -17.86
N THR A 265 22.72 11.36 -17.60
CA THR A 265 24.05 11.34 -18.21
C THR A 265 24.98 10.45 -17.39
N LEU A 266 25.54 9.43 -18.05
CA LEU A 266 26.52 8.56 -17.42
C LEU A 266 27.85 9.28 -17.18
N PRO A 267 28.58 8.90 -16.12
CA PRO A 267 29.96 9.34 -15.96
C PRO A 267 30.82 8.84 -17.13
N GLN A 268 32.00 9.43 -17.28
CA GLN A 268 32.96 9.01 -18.30
C GLN A 268 33.27 7.52 -18.14
N LEU A 269 32.91 6.74 -19.16
CA LEU A 269 33.21 5.31 -19.20
C LEU A 269 34.61 5.10 -19.80
N SER A 270 35.31 4.08 -19.31
CA SER A 270 36.56 3.63 -19.90
C SER A 270 36.30 2.85 -21.20
N ASN A 271 37.35 2.65 -21.99
CA ASN A 271 37.24 1.88 -23.22
C ASN A 271 36.88 0.43 -22.94
N GLY A 272 35.87 -0.07 -23.65
CA GLY A 272 35.40 -1.43 -23.49
C GLY A 272 33.99 -1.65 -24.04
N LYS A 273 33.52 -2.89 -23.86
CA LYS A 273 32.16 -3.30 -24.21
C LYS A 273 31.32 -3.41 -22.94
N TYR A 274 30.19 -2.70 -22.92
CA TYR A 274 29.29 -2.61 -21.78
C TYR A 274 27.91 -3.16 -22.12
N SER A 275 27.29 -3.80 -21.14
CA SER A 275 25.87 -4.11 -21.07
C SER A 275 25.23 -3.17 -20.07
N ILE A 276 24.22 -2.42 -20.50
CA ILE A 276 23.57 -1.38 -19.71
C ILE A 276 22.10 -1.70 -19.57
N SER A 277 21.60 -1.74 -18.35
CA SER A 277 20.17 -1.92 -18.03
C SER A 277 19.75 -0.98 -16.91
N VAL A 278 18.45 -0.72 -16.78
CA VAL A 278 17.89 0.11 -15.71
C VAL A 278 16.93 -0.72 -14.87
N LYS A 279 17.04 -0.58 -13.55
CA LYS A 279 16.14 -1.18 -12.55
C LYS A 279 15.45 -0.03 -11.81
N ALA A 280 14.13 -0.09 -11.67
CA ALA A 280 13.40 0.86 -10.81
C ALA A 280 13.11 0.21 -9.45
N THR A 281 13.10 1.03 -8.41
CA THR A 281 12.71 0.62 -7.05
C THR A 281 11.45 1.39 -6.66
N SER A 282 10.36 0.66 -6.40
CA SER A 282 9.07 1.22 -5.98
C SER A 282 8.89 1.08 -4.46
N LEU A 283 7.77 1.55 -3.91
CA LEU A 283 7.38 1.25 -2.52
C LEU A 283 7.27 -0.26 -2.23
N ALA A 284 7.14 -1.12 -3.26
CA ALA A 284 7.12 -2.56 -3.12
C ALA A 284 8.50 -3.23 -3.16
N GLY A 285 9.57 -2.45 -3.37
CA GLY A 285 10.93 -2.93 -3.53
C GLY A 285 11.43 -2.85 -4.97
N ASP A 286 12.49 -3.60 -5.24
CA ASP A 286 13.14 -3.64 -6.55
C ASP A 286 12.26 -4.33 -7.60
N GLY A 287 12.11 -3.68 -8.75
CA GLY A 287 11.57 -4.26 -9.96
C GLY A 287 12.61 -5.08 -10.73
N TYR A 288 12.16 -5.73 -11.81
CA TYR A 288 13.10 -6.40 -12.72
C TYR A 288 13.91 -5.38 -13.54
N PRO A 289 15.21 -5.63 -13.76
CA PRO A 289 15.99 -4.85 -14.72
C PRO A 289 15.38 -4.89 -16.12
N SER A 290 15.50 -3.79 -16.84
CA SER A 290 15.14 -3.71 -18.26
C SER A 290 15.99 -4.66 -19.11
N ASP A 291 15.51 -4.96 -20.31
CA ASP A 291 16.36 -5.59 -21.32
C ASP A 291 17.63 -4.76 -21.53
N PRO A 292 18.82 -5.40 -21.50
CA PRO A 292 20.06 -4.66 -21.62
C PRO A 292 20.32 -4.28 -23.08
N PHE A 293 20.87 -3.08 -23.29
CA PHE A 293 21.50 -2.75 -24.57
C PHE A 293 23.02 -2.84 -24.46
N LEU A 294 23.67 -3.18 -25.57
CA LEU A 294 25.12 -3.30 -25.65
C LEU A 294 25.71 -2.02 -26.22
N LYS A 295 26.76 -1.50 -25.55
CA LYS A 295 27.48 -0.32 -25.99
C LYS A 295 28.98 -0.58 -26.07
N LEU A 296 29.57 -0.20 -27.20
CA LEU A 296 31.01 -0.10 -27.36
C LEU A 296 31.43 1.34 -27.04
N VAL A 297 32.42 1.46 -26.17
CA VAL A 297 33.08 2.72 -25.82
C VAL A 297 34.52 2.62 -26.32
N ALA A 298 34.88 3.50 -27.24
CA ALA A 298 36.23 3.65 -27.77
C ALA A 298 36.58 5.15 -27.78
N ILE A 299 37.85 5.47 -27.54
CA ILE A 299 38.39 6.82 -27.77
C ILE A 299 38.54 6.96 -29.28
N GLU A 300 37.93 8.00 -29.86
CA GLU A 300 38.24 8.49 -31.20
C GLU A 300 39.56 9.27 -31.22
#